data_AF-A0A9D9HU96-F1
#
_entry.id   AF-A0A9D9HU96-F1
#
_cell.length_a   1.000
_cell.length_b   1.000
_cell.length_c   1.000
_cell.angle_alpha   90.00
_cell.angle_beta   90.00
_cell.angle_gamma   90.00
#
_symmetry.space_group_name_H-M   'P 1'
#
loop_
_entity.id
_entity.type
_entity.pdbx_description
1 polymer ?
#
loop_
_entity_poly.entity_id
_entity_poly.type
_entity_poly.pdbx_seq_one_letter_code
_entity_poly.pdbx_strand_id
1 'polypeptide(L)'
;MKKLFFLVAVICPILLNGCTSVEERAYAYGITNSMSLSNSDALQIMSYVEEKVSFEPILVTSDSESGADAAAFNEFERRIAAVDDEELSAMFSGDDYYELALERDLGNGDVLRLSTKSWPVQP
;
A
#
# COMPACT_ATOMS: atom_id res chain seq x y z
N MET A 1 29.42 -6.12 -7.42
CA MET A 1 28.67 -7.39 -7.35
C MET A 1 28.36 -7.67 -5.88
N LYS A 2 27.17 -7.30 -5.38
CA LYS A 2 26.76 -7.55 -3.99
C LYS A 2 25.75 -8.69 -3.97
N LYS A 3 26.07 -9.69 -3.15
CA LYS A 3 25.39 -11.00 -3.08
C LYS A 3 24.09 -10.87 -2.28
N LEU A 4 23.06 -11.49 -2.83
CA LEU A 4 21.75 -11.73 -2.22
C LEU A 4 21.92 -12.72 -1.05
N PHE A 5 21.47 -12.36 0.15
CA PHE A 5 21.34 -13.30 1.26
C PHE A 5 19.85 -13.47 1.56
N PHE A 6 19.27 -14.58 1.10
CA PHE A 6 18.01 -15.11 1.60
C PHE A 6 18.28 -15.75 2.97
N LEU A 7 17.79 -15.12 4.04
CA LEU A 7 17.75 -15.73 5.35
C LEU A 7 16.39 -16.40 5.53
N VAL A 8 16.34 -17.72 5.32
CA VAL A 8 15.18 -18.55 5.66
C VAL A 8 15.21 -18.78 7.17
N ALA A 9 14.36 -18.06 7.92
CA ALA A 9 14.16 -18.31 9.33
C ALA A 9 13.18 -19.48 9.52
N VAL A 10 13.73 -20.66 9.78
CA VAL A 10 12.97 -21.84 10.22
C VAL A 10 12.62 -21.64 11.69
N ILE A 11 11.34 -21.44 12.02
CA ILE A 11 10.86 -21.38 13.40
C ILE A 11 10.44 -22.80 13.83
N CYS A 12 11.06 -23.27 14.91
CA CYS A 12 10.91 -24.59 15.53
C CYS A 12 9.65 -24.63 16.43
N PRO A 13 8.85 -25.72 16.45
CA PRO A 13 7.65 -25.80 17.28
C PRO A 13 7.99 -26.32 18.68
N ILE A 14 7.58 -25.59 19.72
CA ILE A 14 7.56 -26.12 21.10
C ILE A 14 6.09 -26.16 21.55
N LEU A 15 5.58 -27.39 21.69
CA LEU A 15 4.31 -27.73 22.33
C LEU A 15 4.44 -27.63 23.85
N LEU A 16 3.48 -26.98 24.53
CA LEU A 16 3.05 -27.30 25.92
C LEU A 16 1.70 -26.61 26.24
N ASN A 17 0.63 -27.43 26.26
CA ASN A 17 -0.66 -27.32 26.96
C ASN A 17 -1.19 -25.96 27.43
N GLY A 18 -2.31 -25.52 26.83
CA GLY A 18 -3.30 -24.64 27.49
C GLY A 18 -3.55 -23.27 26.85
N CYS A 19 -2.73 -22.85 25.89
CA CYS A 19 -2.98 -21.67 25.07
C CYS A 19 -3.40 -22.13 23.68
N THR A 20 -4.56 -21.69 23.21
CA THR A 20 -4.79 -21.58 21.76
C THR A 20 -3.74 -20.60 21.25
N SER A 21 -2.57 -21.09 20.83
CA SER A 21 -1.61 -20.26 20.11
C SER A 21 -2.28 -19.95 18.78
N VAL A 22 -2.91 -18.78 18.71
CA VAL A 22 -3.44 -18.28 17.45
C VAL A 22 -2.23 -18.14 16.53
N GLU A 23 -2.21 -18.93 15.45
CA GLU A 23 -1.11 -18.93 14.50
C GLU A 23 -1.22 -17.64 13.67
N GLU A 24 -0.36 -16.66 13.99
CA GLU A 24 -0.28 -15.42 13.22
C GLU A 24 0.50 -15.66 11.93
N ARG A 25 0.04 -15.02 10.85
CA ARG A 25 0.65 -15.02 9.53
C ARG A 25 1.07 -13.61 9.16
N ALA A 26 2.12 -13.49 8.36
CA ALA A 26 2.57 -12.23 7.81
C ALA A 26 1.96 -12.01 6.42
N TYR A 27 1.42 -10.81 6.20
CA TYR A 27 0.82 -10.36 4.95
C TYR A 27 1.55 -9.11 4.46
N ALA A 28 1.83 -9.07 3.16
CA ALA A 28 2.56 -7.98 2.53
C ALA A 28 1.65 -7.18 1.59
N TYR A 29 1.70 -5.86 1.74
CA TYR A 29 0.91 -4.93 0.96
C TYR A 29 1.80 -3.83 0.38
N GLY A 30 1.39 -3.31 -0.76
CA GLY A 30 2.01 -2.18 -1.44
C GLY A 30 1.00 -1.07 -1.72
N ILE A 31 1.49 0.16 -1.75
CA ILE A 31 0.77 1.27 -2.37
C ILE A 31 1.34 1.42 -3.78
N THR A 32 0.48 1.38 -4.79
CA THR A 32 0.86 1.59 -6.20
C THR A 32 0.15 2.82 -6.74
N ASN A 33 0.68 3.38 -7.82
CA ASN A 33 0.08 4.52 -8.49
C ASN A 33 -0.19 4.23 -9.97
N SER A 34 -1.28 4.81 -10.49
CA SER A 34 -1.65 4.83 -11.91
C SER A 34 -1.98 6.27 -12.28
N MET A 35 -1.50 6.76 -13.43
CA MET A 35 -1.67 8.17 -13.78
C MET A 35 -1.70 8.39 -15.30
N SER A 36 -2.44 9.42 -15.71
CA SER A 36 -2.35 10.05 -17.03
C SER A 36 -2.27 11.54 -16.80
N LEU A 37 -1.09 12.11 -16.97
CA LEU A 37 -0.82 13.52 -16.71
C LEU A 37 -0.26 14.17 -17.97
N SER A 38 -0.73 15.37 -18.28
CA SER A 38 -0.16 16.24 -19.30
C SER A 38 1.25 16.70 -18.91
N ASN A 39 2.13 16.90 -19.90
CA ASN A 39 3.57 17.08 -19.67
C ASN A 39 3.94 18.35 -18.88
N SER A 40 3.08 19.37 -18.80
CA SER A 40 3.40 20.62 -18.10
C SER A 40 3.46 20.46 -16.59
N ASP A 41 2.60 19.60 -16.02
CA ASP A 41 2.34 19.56 -14.58
C ASP A 41 2.63 18.18 -13.95
N ALA A 42 2.93 17.17 -14.79
CA ALA A 42 3.17 15.79 -14.36
C ALA A 42 4.25 15.65 -13.27
N LEU A 43 5.41 16.30 -13.43
CA LEU A 43 6.50 16.23 -12.45
C LEU A 43 6.11 16.86 -11.11
N GLN A 44 5.33 17.94 -11.12
CA GLN A 44 4.89 18.60 -9.90
C GLN A 44 3.92 17.72 -9.12
N ILE A 45 2.93 17.15 -9.81
CA ILE A 45 1.93 16.24 -9.22
C ILE A 45 2.62 15.02 -8.61
N MET A 46 3.50 14.36 -9.37
CA MET A 46 4.24 13.21 -8.87
C MET A 46 5.09 13.55 -7.65
N SER A 47 5.85 14.65 -7.70
CA SER A 47 6.72 15.07 -6.59
C SER A 47 5.91 15.38 -5.34
N TYR A 48 4.76 16.05 -5.51
CA TYR A 48 3.86 16.35 -4.39
C TYR A 48 3.35 15.07 -3.72
N VAL A 49 2.83 14.12 -4.51
CA VAL A 49 2.30 12.88 -3.95
C VAL A 49 3.40 12.05 -3.29
N GLU A 50 4.58 11.94 -3.89
CA GLU A 50 5.74 11.22 -3.30
C GLU A 50 6.26 11.88 -2.02
N GLU A 51 6.14 13.20 -1.88
CA GLU A 51 6.49 13.90 -0.62
C GLU A 51 5.49 13.60 0.50
N LYS A 52 4.19 13.51 0.17
CA LYS A 52 3.13 13.34 1.18
C LYS A 52 2.88 11.88 1.54
N VAL A 53 3.00 10.97 0.57
CA VAL A 53 2.63 9.56 0.72
C VAL A 53 3.88 8.69 0.79
N SER A 54 4.04 7.96 1.89
CA SER A 54 5.06 6.92 1.97
C SER A 54 4.64 5.69 1.15
N PHE A 55 5.44 5.34 0.15
CA PHE A 55 5.30 4.12 -0.66
C PHE A 55 6.03 2.91 -0.06
N GLU A 56 6.53 3.01 1.17
CA GLU A 56 7.15 1.87 1.83
C GLU A 56 6.14 0.71 2.00
N PRO A 57 6.57 -0.56 1.84
CA PRO A 57 5.68 -1.70 2.02
C PRO A 57 4.99 -1.69 3.39
N ILE A 58 3.72 -2.08 3.41
CA ILE A 58 2.97 -2.28 4.65
C ILE A 58 3.03 -3.77 4.97
N LEU A 59 3.63 -4.11 6.11
CA LEU A 59 3.74 -5.48 6.61
C LEU A 59 2.83 -5.63 7.82
N VAL A 60 1.91 -6.59 7.77
CA VAL A 60 0.95 -6.83 8.84
C VAL A 60 1.05 -8.29 9.29
N THR A 61 1.16 -8.50 10.60
CA THR A 61 0.97 -9.81 11.22
C THR A 61 -0.44 -9.93 11.78
N SER A 62 -1.18 -10.94 11.37
CA SER A 62 -2.56 -11.17 11.81
C SER A 62 -2.90 -12.66 11.77
N ASP A 63 -3.91 -13.06 12.55
CA ASP A 63 -4.47 -14.41 12.54
C ASP A 63 -5.43 -14.68 11.38
N SER A 64 -5.78 -13.63 10.63
CA SER A 64 -6.75 -13.69 9.54
C SER A 64 -6.42 -12.70 8.43
N GLU A 65 -6.76 -13.06 7.20
CA GLU A 65 -6.65 -12.16 6.04
C GLU A 65 -7.47 -10.88 6.22
N SER A 66 -8.72 -11.00 6.70
CA SER A 66 -9.59 -9.85 6.92
C SER A 66 -9.05 -8.89 8.00
N GLY A 67 -8.42 -9.44 9.04
CA GLY A 67 -7.77 -8.63 10.09
C GLY A 67 -6.57 -7.87 9.53
N ALA A 68 -5.75 -8.55 8.73
CA ALA A 68 -4.62 -7.93 8.05
C ALA A 68 -5.05 -6.86 7.04
N ASP A 69 -6.09 -7.14 6.24
CA ASP A 69 -6.62 -6.22 5.23
C ASP A 69 -7.19 -4.95 5.89
N ALA A 70 -7.90 -5.07 7.01
CA ALA A 70 -8.41 -3.93 7.75
C ALA A 70 -7.28 -3.05 8.33
N ALA A 71 -6.21 -3.67 8.85
CA ALA A 71 -5.04 -2.94 9.35
C ALA A 71 -4.28 -2.24 8.22
N ALA A 72 -4.09 -2.92 7.08
CA ALA A 72 -3.45 -2.34 5.89
C ALA A 72 -4.29 -1.18 5.31
N PHE A 73 -5.61 -1.32 5.29
CA PHE A 73 -6.54 -0.27 4.88
C PHE A 73 -6.42 0.97 5.77
N ASN A 74 -6.41 0.80 7.10
CA ASN A 74 -6.26 1.93 8.02
C ASN A 74 -4.92 2.66 7.85
N GLU A 75 -3.83 1.93 7.61
CA GLU A 75 -2.52 2.53 7.34
C GLU A 75 -2.50 3.25 5.98
N PHE A 76 -3.15 2.68 4.95
CA PHE A 76 -3.33 3.33 3.66
C PHE A 76 -4.09 4.67 3.82
N GLU A 77 -5.26 4.66 4.46
CA GLU A 77 -6.07 5.85 4.75
C GLU A 77 -5.27 6.91 5.50
N ARG A 78 -4.50 6.51 6.52
CA ARG A 78 -3.64 7.42 7.29
C ARG A 78 -2.58 8.09 6.41
N ARG A 79 -1.98 7.36 5.46
CA ARG A 79 -0.93 7.90 4.57
C ARG A 79 -1.52 8.83 3.52
N ILE A 80 -2.65 8.47 2.91
CA ILE A 80 -3.27 9.32 1.89
C ILE A 80 -3.93 10.56 2.50
N ALA A 81 -4.31 10.53 3.78
CA ALA A 81 -4.82 11.72 4.49
C ALA A 81 -3.76 12.85 4.64
N ALA A 82 -2.48 12.59 4.33
CA ALA A 82 -1.45 13.62 4.25
C ALA A 82 -1.50 14.44 2.95
N VAL A 83 -2.27 13.99 1.96
CA VAL A 83 -2.54 14.69 0.71
C VAL A 83 -3.65 15.71 0.94
N ASP A 84 -3.41 16.98 0.60
CA ASP A 84 -4.46 17.98 0.56
C ASP A 84 -5.24 17.84 -0.76
N ASP A 85 -6.50 17.44 -0.67
CA ASP A 85 -7.37 17.19 -1.83
C ASP A 85 -7.57 18.47 -2.67
N GLU A 86 -7.63 19.66 -2.07
CA GLU A 86 -7.82 20.93 -2.78
C GLU A 86 -6.54 21.36 -3.48
N GLU A 87 -5.41 21.29 -2.78
CA GLU A 87 -4.09 21.64 -3.32
C GLU A 87 -3.73 20.73 -4.49
N LEU A 88 -3.86 19.41 -4.31
CA LEU A 88 -3.56 18.44 -5.35
C LEU A 88 -4.51 18.62 -6.55
N SER A 89 -5.81 18.77 -6.33
CA SER A 89 -6.79 18.95 -7.43
C SER A 89 -6.54 20.22 -8.25
N ALA A 90 -6.05 21.30 -7.62
CA ALA A 90 -5.72 22.54 -8.31
C ALA A 90 -4.51 22.41 -9.28
N MET A 91 -3.73 21.34 -9.17
CA MET A 91 -2.61 21.04 -10.07
C MET A 91 -3.04 20.32 -11.35
N PHE A 92 -4.23 19.73 -11.39
CA PHE A 92 -4.70 18.96 -12.55
C PHE A 92 -5.25 19.87 -13.65
N SER A 93 -5.06 19.46 -14.91
CA SER A 93 -5.59 20.15 -16.08
C SER A 93 -6.40 19.20 -16.97
N GLY A 94 -7.48 19.69 -17.57
CA GLY A 94 -8.28 18.91 -18.54
C GLY A 94 -8.71 17.53 -18.02
N ASP A 95 -8.24 16.48 -18.68
CA ASP A 95 -8.56 15.07 -18.40
C ASP A 95 -7.46 14.36 -17.58
N ASP A 96 -6.56 15.11 -16.93
CA ASP A 96 -5.49 14.55 -16.10
C ASP A 96 -6.09 13.71 -14.97
N TYR A 97 -5.46 12.58 -14.64
CA TYR A 97 -5.82 11.76 -13.48
C TYR A 97 -4.60 11.15 -12.79
N TYR A 98 -4.74 10.93 -11.48
CA TYR A 98 -3.79 10.22 -10.63
C TYR A 98 -4.58 9.34 -9.67
N GLU A 99 -4.16 8.10 -9.50
CA GLU A 99 -4.80 7.13 -8.62
C GLU A 99 -3.75 6.44 -7.76
N LEU A 100 -4.03 6.33 -6.47
CA LEU A 100 -3.31 5.46 -5.54
C LEU A 100 -4.16 4.24 -5.24
N ALA A 101 -3.50 3.09 -5.11
CA ALA A 101 -4.15 1.83 -4.80
C ALA A 101 -3.43 1.07 -3.70
N LEU A 102 -4.20 0.48 -2.79
CA LEU A 102 -3.71 -0.52 -1.85
C LEU A 102 -3.84 -1.90 -2.47
N GLU A 103 -2.73 -2.62 -2.57
CA GLU A 103 -2.67 -3.96 -3.16
C GLU A 103 -1.98 -4.94 -2.21
N ARG A 104 -2.52 -6.17 -2.12
CA ARG A 104 -1.93 -7.28 -1.37
C ARG A 104 -1.25 -8.27 -2.32
N ASP A 105 -0.01 -8.64 -2.03
CA ASP A 105 0.69 -9.71 -2.75
C ASP A 105 0.12 -11.07 -2.30
N LEU A 106 -0.34 -11.88 -3.25
CA LEU A 106 -0.88 -13.22 -2.99
C LEU A 106 0.19 -14.33 -3.06
N GLY A 107 1.45 -13.97 -3.33
CA GLY A 107 2.61 -14.87 -3.30
C GLY A 107 2.76 -15.78 -4.52
N ASN A 108 1.84 -15.70 -5.48
CA ASN A 108 1.84 -16.46 -6.73
C ASN A 108 2.06 -15.58 -7.98
N GLY A 109 2.42 -14.30 -7.78
CA GLY A 109 2.50 -13.29 -8.83
C GLY A 109 1.19 -12.54 -9.08
N ASP A 110 0.10 -12.94 -8.43
CA ASP A 110 -1.15 -12.19 -8.44
C ASP A 110 -1.18 -11.17 -7.30
N VAL A 111 -1.92 -10.08 -7.53
CA VAL A 111 -2.20 -9.06 -6.52
C VAL A 111 -3.70 -8.91 -6.34
N LEU A 112 -4.13 -8.68 -5.10
CA LEU A 112 -5.50 -8.31 -4.78
C LEU A 112 -5.56 -6.82 -4.50
N ARG A 113 -6.32 -6.09 -5.31
CA ARG A 113 -6.59 -4.66 -5.10
C ARG A 113 -7.69 -4.48 -4.08
N LEU A 114 -7.39 -3.75 -3.00
CA LEU A 114 -8.26 -3.64 -1.82
C LEU A 114 -8.95 -2.29 -1.72
N SER A 115 -8.26 -1.21 -2.10
CA SER A 115 -8.79 0.16 -2.03
C SER A 115 -8.14 1.05 -3.07
N THR A 116 -8.81 2.14 -3.44
CA THR A 116 -8.28 3.19 -4.31
C THR A 116 -8.69 4.57 -3.85
N LYS A 117 -7.86 5.57 -4.15
CA LYS A 117 -8.18 7.00 -4.06
C LYS A 117 -7.65 7.67 -5.32
N SER A 118 -8.47 8.47 -5.97
CA SER A 118 -8.15 9.13 -7.22
C SER A 118 -8.39 10.64 -7.19
N TRP A 119 -7.61 11.35 -8.00
CA TRP A 119 -7.68 12.79 -8.24
C TRP A 119 -7.63 13.09 -9.75
N PRO A 120 -8.32 14.14 -10.22
CA PRO A 120 -9.35 14.87 -9.48
C PRO A 120 -10.53 13.92 -9.17
N VAL A 121 -11.26 14.20 -8.09
CA VAL A 121 -12.46 13.42 -7.75
C VAL A 121 -13.50 13.67 -8.85
N GLN A 122 -13.71 12.67 -9.71
CA GLN A 122 -14.72 12.73 -10.77
C GLN A 122 -16.13 12.84 -10.12
N PRO A 123 -17.00 13.76 -10.59
CA PRO A 123 -18.36 13.90 -10.07
C PRO A 123 -19.27 12.70 -10.39
#